data_AF-A0A9W6XBB6-F1
#
_entry.id   AF-A0A9W6XBB6-F1
#
_cell.length_a   1.000
_cell.length_b   1.000
_cell.length_c   1.000
_cell.angle_alpha   90.00
_cell.angle_beta   90.00
_cell.angle_gamma   90.00
#
_symmetry.space_group_name_H-M   'P 1'
#
loop_
_entity.id
_entity.type
_entity.pdbx_description
1 polymer ?
#
loop_
_entity_poly.entity_id
_entity_poly.type
_entity_poly.pdbx_seq_one_letter_code
_entity_poly.pdbx_strand_id
1 'polypeptide(L)'
;MTFQAAHTWLRQTRAEYPSTIDNLTLEQEGMKSHVLQMCPHYERLEPVLAAYVNYDDHTASASASQSNEASATSSSDVTVQVGDDVDNVGAKSLRRQNVEAAVDDSIDDETKAQKRRLFELECARLQSEIETRNVQLVLEKTLARKKLLDAGISAEEVDRIFPL
;
A
#
# COMPACT_ATOMS: atom_id res chain seq x y z
N MET A 1 -9.85 -11.82 -14.08
CA MET A 1 -10.90 -11.02 -13.40
C MET A 1 -10.55 -10.95 -11.91
N THR A 2 -10.98 -9.91 -11.19
CA THR A 2 -10.53 -9.60 -9.82
C THR A 2 -11.70 -9.45 -8.85
N PHE A 3 -11.43 -9.55 -7.54
CA PHE A 3 -12.44 -9.29 -6.49
C PHE A 3 -13.02 -7.88 -6.59
N GLN A 4 -12.18 -6.87 -6.81
CA GLN A 4 -12.60 -5.47 -6.98
C GLN A 4 -13.61 -5.29 -8.11
N ALA A 5 -13.37 -5.90 -9.28
CA ALA A 5 -14.29 -5.83 -10.42
C ALA A 5 -15.67 -6.44 -10.07
N ALA A 6 -15.69 -7.60 -9.40
CA ALA A 6 -16.92 -8.27 -8.99
C ALA A 6 -17.71 -7.47 -7.92
N HIS A 7 -17.01 -6.91 -6.92
CA HIS A 7 -17.63 -6.11 -5.86
C HIS A 7 -18.13 -4.75 -6.38
N THR A 8 -17.41 -4.13 -7.31
CA THR A 8 -17.84 -2.87 -7.97
C THR A 8 -19.07 -3.10 -8.84
N TRP A 9 -19.13 -4.21 -9.58
CA TRP A 9 -20.29 -4.57 -10.40
C TRP A 9 -21.57 -4.73 -9.56
N LEU A 10 -21.50 -5.42 -8.43
CA LEU A 10 -22.63 -5.57 -7.48
C LEU A 10 -23.14 -4.21 -6.97
N ARG A 11 -22.23 -3.27 -6.65
CA ARG A 11 -22.61 -1.91 -6.24
C ARG A 11 -23.28 -1.13 -7.37
N GLN A 12 -22.78 -1.26 -8.61
CA GLN A 12 -23.36 -0.59 -9.79
C GLN A 12 -24.76 -1.10 -10.12
N THR A 13 -25.01 -2.41 -10.00
CA THR A 13 -26.35 -3.00 -10.17
C THR A 13 -27.26 -2.80 -8.95
N ARG A 14 -26.74 -2.24 -7.85
CA ARG A 14 -27.39 -2.13 -6.53
C ARG A 14 -27.87 -3.48 -5.98
N ALA A 15 -27.17 -4.55 -6.33
CA ALA A 15 -27.46 -5.91 -5.90
C ALA A 15 -26.57 -6.31 -4.72
N GLU A 16 -27.18 -6.88 -3.68
CA GLU A 16 -26.47 -7.53 -2.59
C GLU A 16 -26.11 -8.97 -2.98
N TYR A 17 -24.95 -9.47 -2.52
CA TYR A 17 -24.51 -10.82 -2.87
C TYR A 17 -25.38 -11.89 -2.16
N PRO A 18 -25.90 -12.91 -2.87
CA PRO A 18 -26.73 -13.96 -2.25
C PRO A 18 -25.91 -14.94 -1.39
N SER A 19 -25.62 -14.52 -0.15
CA SER A 19 -24.88 -15.30 0.85
C SER A 19 -25.69 -16.41 1.53
N THR A 20 -27.03 -16.30 1.54
CA THR A 20 -27.94 -17.30 2.11
C THR A 20 -28.44 -18.24 1.02
N ILE A 21 -28.36 -19.56 1.25
CA ILE A 21 -28.73 -20.59 0.27
C ILE A 21 -30.26 -20.80 0.19
N ASP A 22 -30.97 -20.55 1.30
CA ASP A 22 -32.39 -20.81 1.42
C ASP A 22 -33.25 -19.79 0.65
N ASN A 23 -33.78 -20.22 -0.50
CA ASN A 23 -34.65 -19.46 -1.42
C ASN A 23 -33.95 -18.39 -2.28
N LEU A 24 -32.85 -18.75 -2.95
CA LEU A 24 -32.33 -17.96 -4.08
C LEU A 24 -33.41 -17.76 -5.16
N THR A 25 -33.60 -16.53 -5.61
CA THR A 25 -34.36 -16.25 -6.84
C THR A 25 -33.54 -16.57 -8.09
N LEU A 26 -34.21 -16.76 -9.24
CA LEU A 26 -33.55 -17.02 -10.52
C LEU A 26 -32.57 -15.90 -10.92
N GLU A 27 -32.91 -14.65 -10.59
CA GLU A 27 -32.03 -13.49 -10.81
C GLU A 27 -30.81 -13.54 -9.90
N GLN A 28 -30.98 -13.92 -8.62
CA GLN A 28 -29.88 -14.10 -7.67
C GLN A 28 -28.93 -15.24 -8.07
N GLU A 29 -29.42 -16.33 -8.64
CA GLU A 29 -28.58 -17.40 -9.20
C GLU A 29 -27.76 -16.89 -10.40
N GLY A 30 -28.38 -16.12 -11.31
CA GLY A 30 -27.69 -15.45 -12.42
C GLY A 30 -26.60 -14.49 -11.94
N MET A 31 -26.89 -13.66 -10.94
CA MET A 31 -25.91 -12.73 -10.33
C MET A 31 -24.76 -13.48 -9.65
N LYS A 32 -25.06 -14.54 -8.88
CA LYS A 32 -24.04 -15.39 -8.23
C LYS A 32 -23.13 -16.07 -9.25
N SER A 33 -23.70 -16.62 -10.33
CA SER A 33 -22.94 -17.20 -11.44
C SER A 33 -21.99 -16.18 -12.09
N HIS A 34 -22.47 -14.98 -12.38
CA HIS A 34 -21.66 -13.91 -12.98
C HIS A 34 -20.54 -13.39 -12.04
N VAL A 35 -20.84 -13.24 -10.75
CA VAL A 35 -19.85 -12.86 -9.73
C VAL A 35 -18.78 -13.93 -9.57
N LEU A 36 -19.13 -15.22 -9.58
CA LEU A 36 -18.16 -16.32 -9.50
C LEU A 36 -17.35 -16.46 -10.81
N GLN A 37 -17.92 -16.14 -11.97
CA GLN A 37 -17.18 -16.02 -13.24
C GLN A 37 -16.13 -14.90 -13.18
N MET A 38 -16.41 -13.79 -12.47
CA MET A 38 -15.44 -12.72 -12.24
C MET A 38 -14.47 -13.00 -11.08
N CYS A 39 -14.87 -13.77 -10.08
CA CYS A 39 -14.04 -14.10 -8.93
C CYS A 39 -14.43 -15.46 -8.35
N PRO A 40 -13.76 -16.57 -8.75
CA PRO A 40 -14.07 -17.93 -8.27
C PRO A 40 -13.91 -18.16 -6.76
N HIS A 41 -13.40 -17.17 -6.02
CA HIS A 41 -13.21 -17.19 -4.58
C HIS A 41 -13.93 -16.03 -3.86
N TYR A 42 -14.89 -15.37 -4.53
CA TYR A 42 -15.60 -14.20 -4.01
C TYR A 42 -16.12 -14.40 -2.58
N GLU A 43 -16.79 -15.53 -2.33
CA GLU A 43 -17.38 -15.90 -1.03
C GLU A 43 -16.37 -16.02 0.12
N ARG A 44 -15.09 -16.28 -0.20
CA ARG A 44 -14.00 -16.36 0.79
C ARG A 44 -13.26 -15.04 0.98
N LEU A 45 -13.42 -14.10 0.04
CA LEU A 45 -12.73 -12.82 0.01
C LEU A 45 -13.64 -11.69 0.50
N GLU A 46 -14.95 -11.79 0.28
CA GLU A 46 -15.93 -10.76 0.62
C GLU A 46 -15.88 -10.34 2.09
N PRO A 47 -15.90 -11.25 3.09
CA PRO A 47 -15.89 -10.86 4.51
C PRO A 47 -14.58 -10.22 4.97
N VAL A 48 -13.50 -10.34 4.18
CA VAL A 48 -12.16 -9.82 4.49
C VAL A 48 -11.89 -8.51 3.75
N LEU A 49 -12.39 -8.38 2.51
CA LEU A 49 -12.03 -7.30 1.60
C LEU A 49 -13.14 -6.27 1.36
N ALA A 50 -14.41 -6.55 1.66
CA ALA A 50 -15.52 -5.62 1.42
C ALA A 50 -15.33 -4.24 2.10
N ALA A 51 -14.70 -4.20 3.27
CA ALA A 51 -14.36 -2.96 3.97
C ALA A 51 -13.32 -2.11 3.22
N TYR A 52 -12.42 -2.74 2.46
CA TYR A 52 -11.26 -2.10 1.81
C TYR A 52 -11.53 -1.64 0.36
N VAL A 53 -12.56 -2.16 -0.32
CA VAL A 53 -12.89 -1.78 -1.71
C VAL A 53 -13.54 -0.38 -1.83
N ASN A 54 -13.70 0.35 -0.71
CA ASN A 54 -14.21 1.73 -0.70
C ASN A 54 -13.24 2.81 -1.20
N TYR A 55 -12.00 2.47 -1.60
CA TYR A 55 -10.91 3.46 -1.74
C TYR A 55 -10.86 4.26 -3.07
N ASP A 56 -11.50 3.79 -4.15
CA ASP A 56 -11.31 4.33 -5.50
C ASP A 56 -12.49 5.17 -6.04
N ASP A 57 -13.05 6.09 -5.22
CA ASP A 57 -14.10 7.04 -5.69
C ASP A 57 -13.94 8.49 -5.17
N HIS A 58 -12.91 8.79 -4.36
CA HIS A 58 -12.72 10.11 -3.72
C HIS A 58 -11.33 10.75 -3.86
N THR A 59 -10.37 10.09 -4.52
CA THR A 59 -9.00 10.59 -4.72
C THR A 59 -8.87 11.84 -5.61
N ALA A 60 -9.98 12.34 -6.17
CA ALA A 60 -10.04 13.55 -7.00
C ALA A 60 -10.53 14.82 -6.28
N SER A 61 -10.98 14.77 -5.01
CA SER A 61 -11.67 15.95 -4.41
C SER A 61 -11.68 16.06 -2.87
N ALA A 62 -10.60 15.72 -2.15
CA ALA A 62 -10.59 15.78 -0.68
C ALA A 62 -9.23 16.05 -0.01
N SER A 63 -8.59 17.19 -0.29
CA SER A 63 -7.38 17.63 0.46
C SER A 63 -7.18 19.16 0.56
N ALA A 64 -8.29 19.92 0.61
CA ALA A 64 -8.27 21.34 0.93
C ALA A 64 -8.82 21.59 2.35
N SER A 65 -7.98 22.14 3.24
CA SER A 65 -8.26 22.43 4.67
C SER A 65 -8.33 21.17 5.57
N GLN A 66 -8.04 21.23 6.89
CA GLN A 66 -7.79 22.38 7.76
C GLN A 66 -6.97 21.98 9.02
N SER A 67 -6.08 22.87 9.51
CA SER A 67 -5.60 23.02 10.92
C SER A 67 -4.98 21.81 11.67
N ASN A 68 -4.07 21.91 12.66
CA ASN A 68 -3.18 22.93 13.29
C ASN A 68 -2.10 22.12 14.06
N GLU A 69 -0.95 22.56 14.60
CA GLU A 69 -0.25 23.85 14.79
C GLU A 69 1.29 23.52 14.96
N ALA A 70 2.26 24.29 15.50
CA ALA A 70 2.30 25.53 16.29
C ALA A 70 3.63 26.31 16.13
N SER A 71 3.63 27.57 16.60
CA SER A 71 4.76 28.35 17.15
C SER A 71 6.16 28.38 16.49
N ALA A 72 6.37 29.46 15.72
CA ALA A 72 7.31 30.56 16.03
C ALA A 72 8.84 30.47 15.73
N THR A 73 9.35 31.41 14.93
CA THR A 73 10.34 32.48 15.28
C THR A 73 11.15 32.97 14.04
N SER A 74 11.51 34.27 14.01
CA SER A 74 12.32 34.99 12.98
C SER A 74 11.64 35.17 11.61
N SER A 75 11.38 36.37 11.04
CA SER A 75 11.95 37.74 11.08
C SER A 75 13.10 38.01 10.11
N SER A 76 13.14 39.24 9.57
CA SER A 76 13.86 39.74 8.36
C SER A 76 13.14 39.30 7.07
N ASP A 77 12.42 40.13 6.31
CA ASP A 77 12.65 41.50 5.80
C ASP A 77 13.84 41.63 4.84
N VAL A 78 13.50 41.91 3.56
CA VAL A 78 14.12 42.94 2.72
C VAL A 78 13.09 43.29 1.63
N THR A 79 12.75 44.58 1.50
CA THR A 79 11.94 45.10 0.39
C THR A 79 12.86 45.67 -0.68
N VAL A 80 12.69 45.24 -1.94
CA VAL A 80 13.28 45.91 -3.12
C VAL A 80 12.20 46.10 -4.17
N GLN A 81 11.78 47.34 -4.37
CA GLN A 81 11.02 47.76 -5.55
C GLN A 81 12.00 48.27 -6.61
N VAL A 82 11.91 47.73 -7.82
CA VAL A 82 12.35 48.39 -9.05
C VAL A 82 11.26 48.12 -10.08
N GLY A 83 10.69 49.18 -10.64
CA GLY A 83 9.82 49.09 -11.80
C GLY A 83 10.53 49.60 -13.05
N ASP A 84 9.97 49.31 -14.22
CA ASP A 84 9.74 50.35 -15.22
C ASP A 84 8.55 49.94 -16.10
N ASP A 85 8.02 50.89 -16.86
CA ASP A 85 6.75 50.79 -17.59
C ASP A 85 6.98 50.70 -19.11
N VAL A 86 6.53 49.60 -19.73
CA VAL A 86 6.50 49.45 -21.20
C VAL A 86 5.24 48.70 -21.64
N ASP A 87 4.27 49.47 -22.12
CA ASP A 87 3.08 48.99 -22.82
C ASP A 87 3.47 48.26 -24.14
N ASN A 88 2.89 47.08 -24.41
CA ASN A 88 3.04 46.40 -25.70
C ASN A 88 1.84 45.52 -26.06
N VAL A 89 0.91 46.11 -26.80
CA VAL A 89 -0.27 45.44 -27.37
C VAL A 89 0.14 44.52 -28.52
N GLY A 90 0.20 43.19 -28.27
CA GLY A 90 0.68 42.24 -29.29
C GLY A 90 0.14 40.81 -29.13
N ALA A 91 -0.99 40.52 -29.78
CA ALA A 91 -1.69 39.24 -29.72
C ALA A 91 -0.84 37.98 -30.00
N LYS A 92 -0.94 36.97 -29.11
CA LYS A 92 -1.10 35.54 -29.46
C LYS A 92 -1.65 34.72 -28.29
N SER A 93 -2.86 34.19 -28.47
CA SER A 93 -3.42 33.11 -27.65
C SER A 93 -2.74 31.76 -27.95
N LEU A 94 -3.05 30.73 -27.17
CA LEU A 94 -2.59 29.33 -27.31
C LEU A 94 -1.06 29.11 -27.24
N ARG A 95 -0.46 29.31 -26.04
CA ARG A 95 0.78 28.60 -25.66
C ARG A 95 0.94 28.36 -24.14
N ARG A 96 -0.06 27.75 -23.48
CA ARG A 96 0.07 27.28 -22.08
C ARG A 96 -0.44 25.86 -21.79
N GLN A 97 -1.44 25.36 -22.52
CA GLN A 97 -2.14 24.10 -22.21
C GLN A 97 -1.40 22.77 -22.53
N ASN A 98 -0.08 22.79 -22.78
CA ASN A 98 0.69 21.60 -23.17
C ASN A 98 1.94 21.38 -22.29
N VAL A 99 1.85 21.77 -21.01
CA VAL A 99 2.88 21.50 -20.00
C VAL A 99 2.27 20.82 -18.77
N GLU A 100 1.09 21.28 -18.34
CA GLU A 100 0.40 20.80 -17.13
C GLU A 100 0.12 19.28 -17.17
N ALA A 101 -0.47 18.77 -18.26
CA ALA A 101 -0.79 17.33 -18.40
C ALA A 101 0.44 16.40 -18.47
N ALA A 102 1.61 16.89 -18.90
CA ALA A 102 2.83 16.09 -18.96
C ALA A 102 3.62 16.10 -17.65
N VAL A 103 3.36 17.07 -16.76
CA VAL A 103 3.95 17.14 -15.41
C VAL A 103 3.17 16.28 -14.44
N ASP A 104 1.84 16.25 -14.54
CA ASP A 104 0.95 15.48 -13.65
C ASP A 104 1.21 13.96 -13.73
N ASP A 105 1.19 13.40 -14.95
CA ASP A 105 1.43 11.98 -15.22
C ASP A 105 2.87 11.54 -14.81
N SER A 106 3.84 12.45 -14.99
CA SER A 106 5.24 12.24 -14.56
C SER A 106 5.41 12.23 -13.03
N ILE A 107 4.53 12.90 -12.29
CA ILE A 107 4.58 12.94 -10.82
C ILE A 107 3.98 11.66 -10.22
N ASP A 108 2.86 11.12 -10.74
CA ASP A 108 2.35 9.83 -10.24
C ASP A 108 3.40 8.73 -10.40
N ASP A 109 3.96 8.56 -11.61
CA ASP A 109 4.95 7.53 -11.89
C ASP A 109 6.23 7.70 -11.04
N GLU A 110 6.66 8.92 -10.72
CA GLU A 110 7.75 9.14 -9.76
C GLU A 110 7.35 8.73 -8.33
N THR A 111 6.17 9.16 -7.81
CA THR A 111 5.77 8.77 -6.44
C THR A 111 5.56 7.26 -6.31
N LYS A 112 5.15 6.60 -7.39
CA LYS A 112 4.88 5.15 -7.53
C LYS A 112 6.19 4.35 -7.62
N ALA A 113 7.19 4.87 -8.34
CA ALA A 113 8.56 4.38 -8.28
C ALA A 113 9.15 4.54 -6.86
N GLN A 114 8.93 5.68 -6.20
CA GLN A 114 9.37 5.91 -4.82
C GLN A 114 8.70 4.94 -3.83
N LYS A 115 7.37 4.74 -3.91
CA LYS A 115 6.60 3.78 -3.10
C LYS A 115 7.15 2.35 -3.27
N ARG A 116 7.42 1.91 -4.50
CA ARG A 116 8.05 0.60 -4.79
C ARG A 116 9.44 0.48 -4.16
N ARG A 117 10.31 1.49 -4.38
CA ARG A 117 11.67 1.51 -3.82
C ARG A 117 11.69 1.48 -2.29
N LEU A 118 10.75 2.15 -1.63
CA LEU A 118 10.61 2.11 -0.16
C LEU A 118 10.19 0.71 0.32
N PHE A 119 9.25 0.05 -0.39
CA PHE A 119 8.85 -1.32 -0.09
C PHE A 119 10.00 -2.32 -0.30
N GLU A 120 10.73 -2.22 -1.41
CA GLU A 120 11.90 -3.05 -1.72
C GLU A 120 13.01 -2.89 -0.66
N LEU A 121 13.26 -1.67 -0.19
CA LEU A 121 14.22 -1.39 0.89
C LEU A 121 13.77 -1.98 2.23
N GLU A 122 12.48 -1.92 2.58
CA GLU A 122 11.97 -2.52 3.82
C GLU A 122 11.99 -4.05 3.76
N CYS A 123 11.70 -4.66 2.60
CA CYS A 123 11.89 -6.10 2.38
C CYS A 123 13.36 -6.51 2.57
N ALA A 124 14.30 -5.76 1.99
CA ALA A 124 15.74 -6.02 2.16
C ALA A 124 16.20 -5.84 3.62
N ARG A 125 15.67 -4.83 4.33
CA ARG A 125 15.94 -4.59 5.76
C ARG A 125 15.43 -5.74 6.62
N LEU A 126 14.19 -6.18 6.41
CA LEU A 126 13.57 -7.31 7.13
C LEU A 126 14.30 -8.62 6.86
N GLN A 127 14.70 -8.88 5.61
CA GLN A 127 15.49 -10.06 5.27
C GLN A 127 16.86 -10.05 5.97
N SER A 128 17.57 -8.92 5.94
CA SER A 128 18.86 -8.78 6.65
C SER A 128 18.71 -8.95 8.17
N GLU A 129 17.61 -8.47 8.76
CA GLU A 129 17.30 -8.71 10.17
C GLU A 129 17.06 -10.21 10.45
N ILE A 130 16.25 -10.90 9.63
CA ILE A 130 16.02 -12.35 9.75
C ILE A 130 17.33 -13.14 9.62
N GLU A 131 18.16 -12.84 8.63
CA GLU A 131 19.47 -13.47 8.43
C GLU A 131 20.39 -13.26 9.66
N THR A 132 20.44 -12.04 10.19
CA THR A 132 21.20 -11.72 11.41
C THR A 132 20.71 -12.52 12.62
N ARG A 133 19.38 -12.62 12.83
CA ARG A 133 18.80 -13.40 13.92
C ARG A 133 19.05 -14.90 13.75
N ASN A 134 19.02 -15.42 12.53
CA ASN A 134 19.32 -16.83 12.25
C ASN A 134 20.80 -17.15 12.56
N VAL A 135 21.74 -16.28 12.19
CA VAL A 135 23.16 -16.43 12.54
C VAL A 135 23.37 -16.38 14.06
N GLN A 136 22.71 -15.44 14.75
CA GLN A 136 22.73 -15.37 16.22
C GLN A 136 22.20 -16.66 16.86
N LEU A 137 21.03 -17.16 16.41
CA LEU A 137 20.41 -18.37 16.93
C LEU A 137 21.29 -19.60 16.74
N VAL A 138 21.93 -19.76 15.57
CA VAL A 138 22.88 -20.85 15.32
C VAL A 138 24.09 -20.76 16.25
N LEU A 139 24.68 -19.57 16.41
CA LEU A 139 25.80 -19.35 17.31
C LEU A 139 25.45 -19.67 18.77
N GLU A 140 24.30 -19.19 19.25
CA GLU A 140 23.81 -19.45 20.61
C GLU A 140 23.47 -20.92 20.84
N LYS A 141 22.83 -21.60 19.87
CA LYS A 141 22.57 -23.05 19.86
C LYS A 141 23.87 -23.85 19.97
N THR A 142 24.88 -23.51 19.16
CA THR A 142 26.19 -24.17 19.20
C THR A 142 26.93 -23.91 20.52
N LEU A 143 26.86 -22.70 21.06
CA LEU A 143 27.49 -22.31 22.32
C LEU A 143 26.80 -22.97 23.54
N ALA A 144 25.47 -23.11 23.52
CA ALA A 144 24.71 -23.86 24.51
C ALA A 144 25.05 -25.36 24.43
N ARG A 145 25.05 -25.95 23.23
CA ARG A 145 25.46 -27.35 23.01
C ARG A 145 26.86 -27.62 23.53
N LYS A 146 27.83 -26.73 23.25
CA LYS A 146 29.18 -26.82 23.83
C LYS A 146 29.15 -26.79 25.36
N LYS A 147 28.49 -25.80 25.99
CA LYS A 147 28.44 -25.68 27.46
C LYS A 147 27.87 -26.93 28.17
N LEU A 148 26.90 -27.60 27.56
CA LEU A 148 26.32 -28.83 28.11
C LEU A 148 27.30 -30.02 28.00
N LEU A 149 28.01 -30.14 26.88
CA LEU A 149 29.07 -31.15 26.70
C LEU A 149 30.28 -30.88 27.62
N ASP A 150 30.71 -29.62 27.75
CA ASP A 150 31.77 -29.19 28.69
C ASP A 150 31.38 -29.47 30.16
N ALA A 151 30.08 -29.54 30.47
CA ALA A 151 29.53 -29.93 31.78
C ALA A 151 29.35 -31.45 31.97
N GLY A 152 29.76 -32.27 30.99
CA GLY A 152 29.71 -33.74 31.07
C GLY A 152 28.36 -34.38 30.73
N ILE A 153 27.42 -33.63 30.14
CA ILE A 153 26.13 -34.17 29.68
C ILE A 153 26.35 -34.96 28.38
N SER A 154 25.68 -36.11 28.23
CA SER A 154 25.91 -37.00 27.08
C SER A 154 25.46 -36.36 25.76
N ALA A 155 26.13 -36.73 24.66
CA ALA A 155 25.86 -36.13 23.35
C ALA A 155 24.41 -36.38 22.89
N GLU A 156 23.85 -37.54 23.24
CA GLU A 156 22.48 -37.96 22.94
C GLU A 156 21.44 -37.16 23.74
N GLU A 157 21.78 -36.70 24.96
CA GLU A 157 20.92 -35.84 25.78
C GLU A 157 20.93 -34.40 25.25
N VAL A 158 22.09 -33.89 24.84
CA VAL A 158 22.18 -32.56 24.24
C VAL A 158 21.51 -32.53 22.86
N ASP A 159 21.58 -33.61 22.07
CA ASP A 159 20.92 -33.71 20.77
C ASP A 159 19.38 -33.77 20.88
N ARG A 160 18.82 -34.33 21.97
CA ARG A 160 17.36 -34.29 22.24
C ARG A 160 16.82 -32.87 22.43
N ILE A 161 17.65 -31.93 22.89
CA ILE A 161 17.24 -30.55 23.22
C ILE A 161 17.67 -29.57 22.12
N PHE A 162 18.88 -29.75 21.59
CA PHE A 162 19.47 -28.93 20.53
C PHE A 162 19.93 -29.82 19.37
N PRO A 163 19.00 -30.51 18.66
CA PRO A 163 19.32 -31.35 17.51
C PRO A 163 20.03 -30.53 16.44
N LEU A 164 20.95 -31.14 15.68
CA LEU A 164 21.81 -30.44 14.70
C LEU A 164 21.00 -29.69 13.62
#